data_AF-A0A2S0VPF4-F1
#
_entry.id   AF-A0A2S0VPF4-F1
#
_cell.length_a   1.000
_cell.length_b   1.000
_cell.length_c   1.000
_cell.angle_alpha   90.00
_cell.angle_beta   90.00
_cell.angle_gamma   90.00
#
_symmetry.space_group_name_H-M   'P 1'
#
loop_
_entity.id
_entity.type
_entity.pdbx_description
1 polymer ?
#
loop_
_entity_poly.entity_id
_entity_poly.type
_entity_poly.pdbx_seq_one_letter_code
_entity_poly.pdbx_strand_id
1 'polypeptide(L)'
;MKILAAVLVLITLNGCTVVPATVAGLDSLIPRESKPIPGHFLISYQDLRTSETTHIKISCEHYYRAGFSTQGNAWSLRYVQEPQKFQFTLPDGQQGEFDNPSCFQLLEPEHYKFNNIRFNLAAQKYIWFSKESDKWVYRKYNRTLKKPEVIFEVPIKIELQKVED
;
A
#
# COMPACT_ATOMS: atom_id res chain seq x y z
N MET A 1 -53.17 11.50 -49.86
CA MET A 1 -51.72 11.28 -49.78
C MET A 1 -51.28 11.51 -48.35
N LYS A 2 -51.16 10.41 -47.59
CA LYS A 2 -50.53 10.37 -46.27
C LYS A 2 -49.04 10.08 -46.49
N ILE A 3 -48.23 10.16 -45.44
CA ILE A 3 -46.77 9.97 -45.40
C ILE A 3 -45.99 11.29 -45.53
N LEU A 4 -46.32 12.26 -44.67
CA LEU A 4 -45.42 13.37 -44.36
C LEU A 4 -45.46 13.68 -42.86
N ALA A 5 -45.32 12.65 -42.02
CA ALA A 5 -45.24 12.83 -40.56
C ALA A 5 -44.51 11.68 -39.84
N ALA A 6 -43.83 10.79 -40.56
CA ALA A 6 -43.13 9.64 -39.96
C ALA A 6 -41.59 9.76 -40.02
N VAL A 7 -41.04 10.78 -40.70
CA VAL A 7 -39.58 10.92 -40.87
C VAL A 7 -38.96 11.84 -39.80
N LEU A 8 -39.76 12.58 -39.03
CA LEU A 8 -39.25 13.52 -38.03
C LEU A 8 -39.24 13.00 -36.57
N VAL A 9 -39.53 11.71 -36.35
CA VAL A 9 -39.59 11.10 -35.00
C VAL A 9 -38.45 10.10 -34.75
N LEU A 10 -37.60 9.82 -35.74
CA LEU A 10 -36.51 8.84 -35.61
C LEU A 10 -35.13 9.44 -35.27
N ILE A 11 -35.02 10.76 -35.13
CA ILE A 11 -33.76 11.42 -34.74
C ILE A 11 -33.76 11.85 -33.26
N THR A 12 -34.89 11.73 -32.54
CA THR A 12 -35.01 12.18 -31.14
C THR A 12 -34.91 11.06 -30.10
N LEU A 13 -34.57 9.82 -30.48
CA LEU A 13 -34.53 8.68 -29.53
C LEU A 13 -33.21 7.91 -29.46
N ASN A 14 -32.10 8.42 -30.03
CA ASN A 14 -30.76 7.86 -29.81
C ASN A 14 -29.75 8.90 -29.28
N GLY A 15 -30.24 9.96 -28.66
CA GLY A 15 -29.45 10.70 -27.68
C GLY A 15 -29.42 9.88 -26.39
N CYS A 16 -28.23 9.39 -26.01
CA CYS A 16 -27.96 8.58 -24.82
C CYS A 16 -28.22 7.07 -24.96
N THR A 17 -27.51 6.33 -25.82
CA THR A 17 -27.22 4.89 -25.58
C THR A 17 -26.17 4.28 -26.53
N VAL A 18 -25.23 5.08 -27.05
CA VAL A 18 -24.08 4.60 -27.81
C VAL A 18 -22.87 5.40 -27.30
N VAL A 19 -21.92 4.94 -26.48
CA VAL A 19 -21.55 3.67 -25.88
C VAL A 19 -20.66 4.10 -24.68
N PRO A 20 -20.92 3.74 -23.41
CA PRO A 20 -19.98 4.03 -22.32
C PRO A 20 -18.60 3.37 -22.53
N ALA A 21 -18.54 2.38 -23.43
CA ALA A 21 -17.30 1.75 -23.88
C ALA A 21 -16.46 2.58 -24.88
N THR A 22 -16.77 3.86 -25.16
CA THR A 22 -15.80 4.79 -25.80
C THR A 22 -15.08 5.70 -24.80
N VAL A 23 -15.47 5.66 -23.52
CA VAL A 23 -14.54 5.86 -22.39
C VAL A 23 -13.80 4.55 -22.09
N ALA A 24 -13.69 3.64 -23.07
CA ALA A 24 -12.83 2.47 -22.94
C ALA A 24 -11.39 2.95 -22.75
N GLY A 25 -10.76 2.47 -21.67
CA GLY A 25 -9.32 2.51 -21.51
C GLY A 25 -8.68 1.60 -22.56
N LEU A 26 -8.69 2.00 -23.83
CA LEU A 26 -7.99 1.28 -24.89
C LEU A 26 -6.51 1.07 -24.52
N ASP A 27 -5.92 2.03 -23.81
CA ASP A 27 -4.55 1.92 -23.33
C ASP A 27 -4.36 0.88 -22.22
N SER A 28 -5.41 0.56 -21.44
CA SER A 28 -5.36 -0.52 -20.44
C SER A 28 -5.55 -1.91 -21.02
N LEU A 29 -6.03 -1.99 -22.26
CA LEU A 29 -6.09 -3.23 -23.04
C LEU A 29 -4.77 -3.55 -23.75
N ILE A 30 -3.82 -2.61 -23.79
CA ILE A 30 -2.49 -2.85 -24.37
C ILE A 30 -1.55 -3.35 -23.28
N PRO A 31 -1.20 -4.66 -23.25
CA PRO A 31 -0.26 -5.18 -22.28
C PRO A 31 1.11 -4.54 -22.52
N ARG A 32 1.73 -4.05 -21.44
CA ARG A 32 3.11 -3.58 -21.43
C ARG A 32 3.87 -4.39 -20.41
N GLU A 33 5.06 -4.83 -20.79
CA GLU A 33 5.93 -5.54 -19.88
C GLU A 33 6.33 -4.61 -18.72
N SER A 34 6.31 -5.16 -17.50
CA SER A 34 6.90 -4.49 -16.35
C SER A 34 8.39 -4.29 -16.60
N LYS A 35 8.97 -3.22 -16.05
CA LYS A 35 10.43 -3.10 -16.05
C LYS A 35 11.03 -4.21 -15.18
N PRO A 36 12.27 -4.64 -15.45
CA PRO A 36 12.98 -5.58 -14.59
C PRO A 36 12.92 -5.15 -13.12
N ILE A 37 12.80 -6.13 -12.23
CA ILE A 37 12.74 -5.92 -10.78
C ILE A 37 14.02 -5.20 -10.34
N PRO A 38 13.95 -3.93 -9.88
CA PRO A 38 15.13 -3.17 -9.49
C PRO A 38 15.77 -3.63 -8.16
N GLY A 39 15.12 -4.55 -7.44
CA GLY A 39 15.71 -5.21 -6.28
C GLY A 39 14.72 -6.01 -5.42
N HIS A 40 15.27 -6.90 -4.62
CA HIS A 40 14.56 -7.61 -3.56
C HIS A 40 14.89 -7.00 -2.19
N PHE A 41 13.95 -7.10 -1.26
CA PHE A 41 14.09 -6.57 0.09
C PHE A 41 13.78 -7.66 1.09
N LEU A 42 14.61 -7.77 2.13
CA LEU A 42 14.38 -8.65 3.26
C LEU A 42 14.07 -7.79 4.48
N ILE A 43 12.88 -7.99 5.05
CA ILE A 43 12.51 -7.40 6.33
C ILE A 43 12.63 -8.46 7.40
N SER A 44 13.43 -8.19 8.41
CA SER A 44 13.63 -9.08 9.55
C SER A 44 12.91 -8.50 10.76
N TYR A 45 12.02 -9.30 11.35
CA TYR A 45 11.31 -8.99 12.59
C TYR A 45 11.81 -9.93 13.67
N GLN A 46 12.52 -9.39 14.66
CA GLN A 46 13.04 -10.17 15.79
C GLN A 46 12.22 -9.86 17.04
N ASP A 47 11.61 -10.88 17.63
CA ASP A 47 11.03 -10.78 18.98
C ASP A 47 12.16 -10.76 20.01
N LEU A 48 12.30 -9.65 20.73
CA LEU A 48 13.35 -9.44 21.73
C LEU A 48 13.17 -10.29 22.99
N ARG A 49 12.01 -10.91 23.19
CA ARG A 49 11.73 -11.79 24.33
C ARG A 49 12.16 -13.22 24.04
N THR A 50 11.85 -13.73 22.84
CA THR A 50 12.13 -15.11 22.44
C THR A 50 13.40 -15.23 21.59
N SER A 51 13.92 -14.11 21.09
CA SER A 51 14.96 -14.02 20.06
C SER A 51 14.58 -14.68 18.72
N GLU A 52 13.32 -15.09 18.55
CA GLU A 52 12.83 -15.62 17.28
C GLU A 52 12.83 -14.53 16.22
N THR A 53 13.27 -14.89 15.02
CA THR A 53 13.34 -13.98 13.89
C THR A 53 12.49 -14.50 12.75
N THR A 54 11.58 -13.64 12.27
CA THR A 54 10.77 -13.88 11.08
C THR A 54 11.28 -13.01 9.95
N HIS A 55 11.43 -13.59 8.77
CA HIS A 55 11.88 -12.88 7.58
C HIS A 55 10.76 -12.78 6.54
N ILE A 56 10.58 -11.58 5.98
CA ILE A 56 9.61 -11.31 4.91
C ILE A 56 10.38 -10.79 3.71
N LYS A 57 10.37 -11.56 2.61
CA LYS A 57 10.93 -11.14 1.33
C LYS A 57 9.88 -10.33 0.57
N ILE A 58 10.21 -9.10 0.20
CA ILE A 58 9.39 -8.21 -0.62
C ILE A 58 10.08 -8.00 -1.96
N SER A 59 9.31 -8.12 -3.03
CA SER A 59 9.78 -7.86 -4.40
C SER A 59 8.91 -6.77 -5.00
N CYS A 60 9.54 -5.74 -5.54
CA CYS A 60 8.86 -4.57 -6.09
C CYS A 60 9.22 -4.38 -7.55
N GLU A 61 8.25 -3.98 -8.36
CA GLU A 61 8.48 -3.70 -9.77
C GLU A 61 7.84 -2.39 -10.22
N HIS A 62 8.42 -1.81 -11.27
CA HIS A 62 7.76 -0.72 -12.00
C HIS A 62 6.82 -1.33 -13.03
N TYR A 63 5.55 -0.95 -12.96
CA TYR A 63 4.54 -1.37 -13.93
C TYR A 63 3.88 -0.14 -14.54
N TYR A 64 3.43 -0.29 -15.78
CA TYR A 64 2.65 0.76 -16.43
C TYR A 64 1.20 0.64 -15.98
N ARG A 65 0.73 1.64 -15.24
CA ARG A 65 -0.67 1.78 -14.86
C ARG A 65 -1.38 2.56 -15.95
N ALA A 66 -1.99 1.84 -16.87
CA ALA A 66 -2.91 2.40 -17.85
C ALA A 66 -4.27 2.65 -17.19
N GLY A 67 -4.71 3.90 -17.15
CA GLY A 67 -5.99 4.31 -16.59
C GLY A 67 -7.05 4.54 -17.65
N PHE A 68 -8.27 4.83 -17.20
CA PHE A 68 -9.27 5.50 -18.04
C PHE A 68 -8.83 6.94 -18.30
N SER A 69 -9.37 7.59 -19.34
CA SER A 69 -8.98 8.96 -19.76
C SER A 69 -9.02 10.00 -18.63
N THR A 70 -9.78 9.76 -17.56
CA THR A 70 -9.87 10.62 -16.37
C THR A 70 -8.80 10.37 -15.31
N GLN A 71 -8.15 9.20 -15.31
CA GLN A 71 -7.10 8.83 -14.34
C GLN A 71 -5.68 9.07 -14.89
N GLY A 72 -5.54 9.21 -16.21
CA GLY A 72 -4.23 9.34 -16.86
C GLY A 72 -3.45 8.01 -16.84
N ASN A 73 -2.33 7.99 -17.57
CA ASN A 73 -1.43 6.84 -17.60
C ASN A 73 -0.10 7.21 -16.96
N ALA A 74 0.43 6.32 -16.12
CA ALA A 74 1.68 6.57 -15.44
C ALA A 74 2.45 5.28 -15.16
N TRP A 75 3.78 5.39 -15.12
CA TRP A 75 4.59 4.38 -14.46
C TRP A 75 4.34 4.45 -12.94
N SER A 76 4.08 3.30 -12.34
CA SER A 76 3.79 3.16 -10.92
C SER A 76 4.59 2.00 -10.35
N LEU A 77 4.56 1.88 -9.02
CA LEU A 77 5.22 0.82 -8.27
C LEU A 77 4.18 -0.12 -7.67
N ARG A 78 4.47 -1.41 -7.68
CA ARG A 78 3.66 -2.44 -7.01
C ARG A 78 4.53 -3.56 -6.46
N TYR A 79 3.98 -4.31 -5.51
CA TYR A 79 4.55 -5.60 -5.16
C TYR A 79 4.37 -6.57 -6.33
N VAL A 80 5.39 -7.38 -6.60
CA VAL A 80 5.27 -8.51 -7.54
C VAL A 80 4.28 -9.54 -6.97
N GLN A 81 4.34 -9.75 -5.65
CA GLN A 81 3.39 -10.55 -4.88
C GLN A 81 3.09 -9.83 -3.58
N GLU A 82 1.82 -9.82 -3.16
CA GLU A 82 1.43 -9.21 -1.89
C GLU A 82 2.17 -9.89 -0.72
N PRO A 83 3.00 -9.14 0.03
CA PRO A 83 3.76 -9.73 1.12
C PRO A 83 2.85 -10.08 2.29
N GLN A 84 3.10 -11.22 2.92
CA GLN A 84 2.46 -11.57 4.18
C GLN A 84 2.72 -10.47 5.22
N LYS A 85 1.75 -10.18 6.08
CA LYS A 85 1.94 -9.28 7.22
C LYS A 85 2.63 -10.02 8.37
N PHE A 86 3.55 -9.35 9.07
CA PHE A 86 4.11 -9.87 10.30
C PHE A 86 3.09 -9.75 11.44
N GLN A 87 2.75 -10.87 12.06
CA GLN A 87 1.87 -10.94 13.23
C GLN A 87 2.68 -11.31 14.47
N PHE A 88 2.32 -10.74 15.62
CA PHE A 88 2.97 -11.01 16.89
C PHE A 88 2.00 -10.88 18.06
N THR A 89 2.40 -11.38 19.22
CA THR A 89 1.59 -11.33 20.45
C THR A 89 2.25 -10.42 21.48
N LEU A 90 1.53 -9.43 21.99
CA LEU A 90 1.98 -8.55 23.06
C LEU A 90 2.07 -9.30 24.41
N PRO A 91 2.79 -8.75 25.42
CA PRO A 91 2.91 -9.39 26.74
C PRO A 91 1.57 -9.63 27.45
N ASP A 92 0.55 -8.82 27.15
CA ASP A 92 -0.80 -8.95 27.69
C ASP A 92 -1.68 -9.94 26.88
N GLY A 93 -1.10 -10.63 25.89
CA GLY A 93 -1.77 -11.62 25.06
C GLY A 93 -2.50 -11.07 23.83
N GLN A 94 -2.53 -9.75 23.63
CA GLN A 94 -3.18 -9.17 22.46
C GLN A 94 -2.37 -9.45 21.19
N GLN A 95 -3.06 -9.72 20.08
CA GLN A 95 -2.43 -9.90 18.78
C GLN A 95 -2.28 -8.57 18.05
N GLY A 96 -1.07 -8.32 17.57
CA GLY A 96 -0.70 -7.17 16.79
C GLY A 96 -0.21 -7.56 15.39
N GLU A 97 -0.34 -6.65 14.44
CA GLU A 97 0.23 -6.82 13.10
C GLU A 97 0.96 -5.56 12.62
N PHE A 98 1.99 -5.77 11.81
CA PHE A 98 2.71 -4.71 11.14
C PHE A 98 2.28 -4.62 9.67
N ASP A 99 2.01 -3.39 9.20
CA ASP A 99 1.86 -3.12 7.77
C ASP A 99 3.24 -3.14 7.10
N ASN A 100 3.32 -3.80 5.95
CA ASN A 100 4.52 -3.82 5.11
C ASN A 100 4.77 -2.43 4.50
N PRO A 101 6.04 -2.02 4.33
CA PRO A 101 6.39 -0.78 3.64
C PRO A 101 6.02 -0.86 2.16
N SER A 102 5.55 0.25 1.60
CA SER A 102 5.17 0.30 0.19
C SER A 102 6.37 0.16 -0.75
N CYS A 103 6.15 -0.28 -1.99
CA CYS A 103 7.24 -0.31 -2.97
C CYS A 103 7.85 1.06 -3.28
N PHE A 104 7.08 2.13 -3.15
CA PHE A 104 7.60 3.49 -3.22
C PHE A 104 8.60 3.76 -2.09
N GLN A 105 8.26 3.37 -0.86
CA GLN A 105 9.16 3.47 0.29
C GLN A 105 10.43 2.62 0.11
N LEU A 106 10.34 1.44 -0.49
CA LEU A 106 11.48 0.54 -0.64
C LEU A 106 12.43 0.95 -1.78
N LEU A 107 11.89 1.41 -2.91
CA LEU A 107 12.67 1.75 -4.10
C LEU A 107 13.14 3.20 -4.13
N GLU A 108 12.47 4.08 -3.39
CA GLU A 108 12.87 5.48 -3.22
C GLU A 108 13.30 5.71 -1.76
N PRO A 109 14.54 5.34 -1.40
CA PRO A 109 14.99 5.31 0.01
C PRO A 109 14.98 6.68 0.70
N GLU A 110 15.01 7.77 -0.07
CA GLU A 110 14.80 9.14 0.43
C GLU A 110 13.41 9.37 1.03
N HIS A 111 12.43 8.57 0.62
CA HIS A 111 11.07 8.56 1.15
C HIS A 111 10.88 7.55 2.28
N TYR A 112 11.87 6.68 2.55
CA TYR A 112 11.80 5.75 3.64
C TYR A 112 12.20 6.40 4.95
N LYS A 113 11.24 6.43 5.88
CA LYS A 113 11.52 6.67 7.29
C LYS A 113 10.92 5.50 8.06
N PHE A 114 11.75 4.77 8.80
CA PHE A 114 11.33 3.60 9.60
C PHE A 114 10.17 3.92 10.56
N ASN A 115 10.02 5.19 10.96
CA ASN A 115 8.91 5.68 11.76
C ASN A 115 7.54 5.67 11.04
N ASN A 116 7.47 5.25 9.77
CA ASN A 116 6.24 5.17 8.99
C ASN A 116 5.67 3.75 8.86
N ILE A 117 6.35 2.74 9.42
CA ILE A 117 5.75 1.40 9.54
C ILE A 117 4.46 1.58 10.34
N ARG A 118 3.35 0.95 9.98
CA ARG A 118 2.11 1.10 10.75
C ARG A 118 1.88 -0.15 11.57
N PHE A 119 1.41 0.07 12.78
CA PHE A 119 1.04 -1.00 13.69
C PHE A 119 -0.47 -1.02 13.87
N ASN A 120 -1.08 -2.19 13.71
CA ASN A 120 -2.50 -2.40 13.97
C ASN A 120 -2.66 -3.29 15.21
N LEU A 121 -3.45 -2.83 16.18
CA LEU A 121 -3.84 -3.56 17.38
C LEU A 121 -5.34 -3.42 17.55
N ALA A 122 -6.07 -4.55 17.62
CA ALA A 122 -7.52 -4.55 17.77
C ALA A 122 -8.25 -3.58 16.79
N ALA A 123 -7.83 -3.58 15.51
CA ALA A 123 -8.31 -2.69 14.45
C ALA A 123 -8.02 -1.18 14.64
N GLN A 124 -7.26 -0.77 15.66
CA GLN A 124 -6.75 0.60 15.80
C GLN A 124 -5.36 0.73 15.19
N LYS A 125 -5.16 1.81 14.42
CA LYS A 125 -3.87 2.12 13.78
C LYS A 125 -3.04 3.05 14.66
N TYR A 126 -1.78 2.69 14.88
CA TYR A 126 -0.80 3.48 15.64
C TYR A 126 0.33 3.89 14.70
N ILE A 127 0.69 5.19 14.74
CA ILE A 127 1.58 5.84 13.74
C ILE A 127 2.82 6.48 14.40
N TRP A 128 3.04 6.31 15.71
CA TRP A 128 4.15 7.02 16.37
C TRP A 128 5.24 6.11 16.90
N PHE A 129 6.46 6.41 16.44
CA PHE A 129 7.70 5.71 16.72
C PHE A 129 8.71 6.74 17.21
N SER A 130 9.26 6.56 18.41
CA SER A 130 10.58 7.09 18.72
C SER A 130 11.53 5.92 18.93
N LYS A 131 12.66 5.94 18.22
CA LYS A 131 13.80 5.05 18.52
C LYS A 131 14.47 5.63 19.76
N GLU A 132 13.98 5.25 20.94
CA GLU A 132 14.66 5.55 22.20
C GLU A 132 15.49 4.32 22.58
N SER A 133 16.82 4.45 22.52
CA SER A 133 17.73 3.49 23.15
C SER A 133 17.53 2.04 22.68
N ASP A 134 17.50 1.83 21.36
CA ASP A 134 17.28 0.53 20.69
C ASP A 134 15.94 -0.17 20.98
N LYS A 135 15.02 0.51 21.67
CA LYS A 135 13.66 0.04 21.93
C LYS A 135 12.66 0.80 21.08
N TRP A 136 11.69 0.07 20.55
CA TRP A 136 10.63 0.60 19.71
C TRP A 136 9.43 0.95 20.59
N VAL A 137 9.23 2.24 20.88
CA VAL A 137 8.19 2.71 21.79
C VAL A 137 7.04 3.33 21.01
N TYR A 138 5.84 2.80 21.21
CA TYR A 138 4.61 3.34 20.62
C TYR A 138 3.91 4.25 21.62
N ARG A 139 3.63 5.48 21.19
CA ARG A 139 2.98 6.48 22.04
C ARG A 139 1.72 7.02 21.37
N LYS A 140 0.67 7.21 22.15
CA LYS A 140 -0.52 7.97 21.71
C LYS A 140 -0.21 9.44 21.89
N TYR A 141 -0.63 10.26 20.95
CA TYR A 141 -0.74 11.68 21.24
C TYR A 141 -1.95 11.90 22.15
N ASN A 142 -1.71 12.23 23.42
CA ASN A 142 -2.75 12.64 24.35
C ASN A 142 -3.03 14.13 24.15
N ARG A 143 -4.18 14.46 23.54
CA ARG A 143 -4.57 15.85 23.25
C ARG A 143 -4.74 16.70 24.51
N THR A 144 -5.15 16.08 25.61
CA THR A 144 -5.36 16.76 26.90
C THR A 144 -4.03 17.16 27.55
N LEU A 145 -3.04 16.28 27.48
CA LEU A 145 -1.72 16.51 28.10
C LEU A 145 -0.74 17.26 27.18
N LYS A 146 -1.11 17.48 25.90
CA LYS A 146 -0.23 18.03 24.83
C LYS A 146 1.14 17.34 24.78
N LYS A 147 1.19 16.08 25.19
CA LYS A 147 2.40 15.27 25.27
C LYS A 147 2.08 13.86 24.78
N PRO A 148 3.06 13.18 24.17
CA PRO A 148 2.92 11.79 23.81
C PRO A 148 3.00 10.92 25.08
N GLU A 149 2.04 10.01 25.22
CA GLU A 149 1.94 9.07 26.32
C GLU A 149 2.29 7.67 25.81
N VAL A 150 3.28 7.01 26.41
CA VAL A 150 3.65 5.63 26.09
C VAL A 150 2.46 4.74 26.42
N ILE A 151 1.91 4.06 25.41
CA ILE A 151 0.76 3.18 25.62
C ILE A 151 1.24 1.77 25.96
N PHE A 152 2.22 1.28 25.20
CA PHE A 152 2.80 -0.05 25.37
C PHE A 152 4.14 -0.12 24.63
N GLU A 153 5.00 -1.01 25.07
CA GLU A 153 6.25 -1.36 24.38
C GLU A 153 6.00 -2.56 23.45
N VAL A 154 6.48 -2.46 22.22
CA VAL A 154 6.49 -3.59 21.30
C VAL A 154 7.90 -4.15 21.30
N PRO A 155 8.12 -5.38 21.80
CA PRO A 155 9.44 -5.96 21.94
C PRO A 155 9.92 -6.54 20.59
N ILE A 156 9.72 -5.82 19.48
CA ILE A 156 10.12 -6.26 18.15
C ILE A 156 11.19 -5.32 17.63
N LYS A 157 12.33 -5.87 17.19
CA LYS A 157 13.33 -5.16 16.41
C LYS A 157 13.09 -5.41 14.93
N ILE A 158 13.10 -4.34 14.14
CA ILE A 158 12.88 -4.40 12.69
C ILE A 158 14.15 -3.98 11.97
N GLU A 159 14.60 -4.79 11.02
CA GLU A 159 15.72 -4.50 10.13
C GLU A 159 15.29 -4.66 8.67
N LEU A 160 15.80 -3.79 7.80
CA LEU A 160 15.55 -3.82 6.37
C LEU A 160 16.89 -3.97 5.65
N GLN A 161 16.98 -4.95 4.76
CA GLN A 161 18.13 -5.16 3.91
C GLN A 161 17.70 -5.22 2.45
N LYS A 162 18.40 -4.49 1.58
CA LYS A 162 18.31 -4.73 0.13
C LYS A 162 19.12 -5.98 -0.19
N VAL A 163 18.50 -6.92 -0.88
CA VAL A 163 19.12 -8.17 -1.33
C VAL A 163 19.25 -8.06 -2.85
N GLU A 164 20.48 -8.13 -3.35
CA GLU A 164 20.76 -8.28 -4.77
C GLU A 164 20.67 -9.78 -5.11
N ASP A 165 20.13 -10.11 -6.27
CA ASP A 165 20.12 -11.50 -6.78
C ASP A 165 21.52 -11.94 -7.23
#